data_AF-A0A9P5VY55-F1
#
_entry.id   AF-A0A9P5VY55-F1
#
_cell.length_a   1.000
_cell.length_b   1.000
_cell.length_c   1.000
_cell.angle_alpha   90.00
_cell.angle_beta   90.00
_cell.angle_gamma   90.00
#
_symmetry.space_group_name_H-M   'P 1'
#
loop_
_entity.id
_entity.type
_entity.pdbx_description
1 polymer ?
#
loop_
_entity_poly.entity_id
_entity_poly.type
_entity_poly.pdbx_seq_one_letter_code
_entity_poly.pdbx_strand_id
1 'polypeptide(L)'
;MGTGIGRGYPSYTQEEKADSGSSAAKSSDQDKGNQSTSKVTETKAESTPKATETKAESTPKATETKAESKNEPEAEDNDDDDDDSIIDHQTFDQLLEMDDEEDHEFSKSLVFNYFEQAEKTFGEMDEAMKTPPDFANLSRLGHFLKGSSAALGLIKVRESCEKLQHYGNRKDASGINPITNDEAKDLIETLLVAMKAEYKEAKDFLQGFYAE
;
A
#
# COMPACT_ATOMS: atom_id res chain seq x y z
N MET A 1 23.85 68.87 24.64
CA MET A 1 23.22 68.61 25.96
C MET A 1 22.80 67.15 25.95
N GLY A 2 23.26 66.35 26.92
CA GLY A 2 23.43 64.89 26.75
C GLY A 2 24.59 64.54 25.79
N THR A 3 25.22 63.35 25.74
CA THR A 3 25.30 62.16 26.64
C THR A 3 24.00 61.44 27.07
N GLY A 4 23.98 60.11 27.21
CA GLY A 4 24.98 59.08 26.84
C GLY A 4 24.69 57.70 27.49
N ILE A 5 25.34 56.64 26.98
CA ILE A 5 25.69 55.36 27.63
C ILE A 5 24.58 54.54 28.33
N GLY A 6 24.40 53.27 27.93
CA GLY A 6 23.63 52.28 28.71
C GLY A 6 23.62 50.86 28.15
N ARG A 7 24.63 50.03 28.50
CA ARG A 7 24.57 48.57 28.30
C ARG A 7 23.79 47.92 29.44
N GLY A 8 23.08 46.82 29.20
CA GLY A 8 22.47 46.01 30.26
C GLY A 8 21.87 44.70 29.76
N TYR A 9 22.64 43.62 29.81
CA TYR A 9 22.10 42.25 29.81
C TYR A 9 21.76 41.86 31.26
N PRO A 10 20.71 41.07 31.51
CA PRO A 10 20.66 40.17 32.65
C PRO A 10 21.11 38.75 32.23
N SER A 11 21.98 38.15 33.03
CA SER A 11 22.55 36.81 32.83
C SER A 11 22.28 35.92 34.03
N TYR A 12 22.03 34.64 33.79
CA TYR A 12 22.14 33.50 34.73
C TYR A 12 21.31 33.51 36.03
N THR A 13 20.58 32.42 36.25
CA THR A 13 20.84 31.50 37.38
C THR A 13 20.43 30.06 36.99
N GLN A 14 21.37 29.12 37.12
CA GLN A 14 21.04 27.72 37.42
C GLN A 14 20.93 27.60 38.94
N GLU A 15 20.00 26.81 39.45
CA GLU A 15 20.19 26.13 40.73
C GLU A 15 19.93 24.64 40.55
N GLU A 16 20.95 23.85 40.90
CA GLU A 16 20.93 22.41 41.09
C GLU A 16 20.94 22.14 42.60
N LYS A 17 20.34 21.00 43.00
CA LYS A 17 20.54 20.20 44.24
C LYS A 17 19.26 20.02 45.05
N ALA A 18 19.10 18.95 45.83
CA ALA A 18 19.62 17.57 45.84
C ALA A 18 18.92 16.82 47.01
N ASP A 19 19.18 15.51 47.15
CA ASP A 19 19.08 14.76 48.42
C ASP A 19 17.65 14.46 48.96
N SER A 20 17.33 13.36 49.65
CA SER A 20 17.83 11.96 49.68
C SER A 20 16.82 11.06 50.46
N GLY A 21 17.14 9.77 50.66
CA GLY A 21 16.43 8.85 51.58
C GLY A 21 15.29 8.05 50.92
N SER A 22 15.39 6.76 50.57
CA SER A 22 16.03 5.59 51.19
C SER A 22 15.40 5.13 52.52
N SER A 23 14.74 3.98 52.50
CA SER A 23 14.95 2.89 53.47
C SER A 23 14.34 1.57 52.98
N ALA A 24 14.94 0.44 53.37
CA ALA A 24 14.50 -0.91 53.00
C ALA A 24 14.60 -1.89 54.18
N ALA A 25 13.63 -2.80 54.33
CA ALA A 25 13.69 -4.06 55.08
C ALA A 25 12.48 -4.94 54.67
N LYS A 26 12.48 -6.28 54.47
CA LYS A 26 13.40 -7.44 54.64
C LYS A 26 12.99 -8.45 55.75
N SER A 27 12.31 -9.53 55.34
CA SER A 27 12.20 -10.87 55.97
C SER A 27 11.37 -11.76 55.00
N SER A 28 11.70 -12.97 54.52
CA SER A 28 12.52 -14.14 54.92
C SER A 28 11.69 -15.34 55.43
N ASP A 29 12.15 -16.55 55.05
CA ASP A 29 11.75 -17.89 55.54
C ASP A 29 10.37 -18.46 55.03
N GLN A 30 10.17 -19.76 54.75
CA GLN A 30 11.09 -20.91 54.75
C GLN A 30 10.65 -22.07 53.81
N ASP A 31 11.67 -22.67 53.17
CA ASP A 31 11.99 -24.08 52.84
C ASP A 31 10.97 -25.27 52.91
N LYS A 32 11.12 -26.15 51.89
CA LYS A 32 11.01 -27.64 51.82
C LYS A 32 10.69 -28.06 50.36
N GLY A 33 11.40 -28.94 49.65
CA GLY A 33 12.55 -29.77 50.00
C GLY A 33 12.27 -31.25 49.71
N ASN A 34 12.72 -31.78 48.56
CA ASN A 34 13.09 -33.19 48.42
C ASN A 34 14.09 -33.41 47.26
N GLN A 35 14.97 -34.40 47.42
CA GLN A 35 16.06 -34.76 46.51
C GLN A 35 15.72 -36.03 45.72
N SER A 36 16.38 -36.27 44.58
CA SER A 36 17.10 -37.54 44.36
C SER A 36 18.17 -37.42 43.27
N THR A 37 19.31 -38.07 43.49
CA THR A 37 20.52 -38.12 42.65
C THR A 37 20.43 -39.25 41.59
N SER A 38 21.20 -39.29 40.49
CA SER A 38 22.66 -39.51 40.36
C SER A 38 23.13 -39.20 38.92
N LYS A 39 24.31 -38.61 38.64
CA LYS A 39 25.65 -39.25 38.43
C LYS A 39 25.59 -40.50 37.50
N VAL A 40 26.39 -40.67 36.43
CA VAL A 40 27.88 -40.70 36.35
C VAL A 40 28.43 -40.23 34.96
N THR A 41 29.74 -39.98 34.93
CA THR A 41 30.69 -39.41 33.93
C THR A 41 31.05 -40.25 32.68
N GLU A 42 31.33 -39.56 31.55
CA GLU A 42 32.59 -39.60 30.71
C GLU A 42 33.03 -40.95 30.06
N THR A 43 33.49 -41.11 28.79
CA THR A 43 34.55 -40.38 28.05
C THR A 43 34.67 -40.82 26.55
N LYS A 44 34.92 -39.88 25.61
CA LYS A 44 35.86 -39.88 24.44
C LYS A 44 35.90 -40.95 23.28
N ALA A 45 36.04 -40.42 22.04
CA ALA A 45 36.68 -40.98 20.79
C ALA A 45 35.99 -42.17 20.06
N GLU A 46 36.17 -42.42 18.74
CA GLU A 46 36.66 -41.66 17.55
C GLU A 46 36.30 -42.46 16.27
N SER A 47 36.43 -41.86 15.08
CA SER A 47 36.60 -42.48 13.74
C SER A 47 35.36 -42.71 12.84
N THR A 48 35.51 -42.21 11.60
CA THR A 48 34.63 -42.39 10.42
C THR A 48 35.03 -43.63 9.60
N PRO A 49 34.16 -44.15 8.70
CA PRO A 49 34.49 -43.95 7.27
C PRO A 49 33.32 -43.79 6.27
N LYS A 50 33.44 -42.75 5.42
CA LYS A 50 33.30 -42.66 3.93
C LYS A 50 32.14 -43.31 3.12
N ALA A 51 31.72 -42.51 2.10
CA ALA A 51 30.94 -42.80 0.86
C ALA A 51 29.41 -42.70 0.99
N THR A 52 28.68 -41.94 0.15
CA THR A 52 28.69 -41.95 -1.34
C THR A 52 28.30 -40.59 -1.98
N GLU A 53 28.53 -40.47 -3.30
CA GLU A 53 28.19 -39.35 -4.20
C GLU A 53 26.65 -39.15 -4.35
N THR A 54 26.08 -37.99 -4.71
CA THR A 54 26.15 -37.42 -6.07
C THR A 54 25.68 -35.96 -6.18
N LYS A 55 26.51 -35.17 -6.88
CA LYS A 55 26.29 -33.90 -7.61
C LYS A 55 24.84 -33.52 -7.99
N ALA A 56 24.46 -32.27 -7.67
CA ALA A 56 23.38 -31.54 -8.34
C ALA A 56 23.72 -30.04 -8.47
N GLU A 57 24.12 -29.61 -9.67
CA GLU A 57 24.23 -28.20 -10.06
C GLU A 57 23.86 -28.08 -11.54
N SER A 58 22.81 -27.32 -11.85
CA SER A 58 22.49 -26.83 -13.21
C SER A 58 21.49 -25.67 -13.11
N THR A 59 21.94 -24.48 -13.47
CA THR A 59 21.09 -23.33 -13.82
C THR A 59 20.41 -23.51 -15.17
N PRO A 60 19.37 -22.72 -15.48
CA PRO A 60 19.11 -22.31 -16.86
C PRO A 60 19.09 -20.77 -17.04
N LYS A 61 19.69 -20.29 -18.13
CA LYS A 61 19.55 -18.92 -18.65
C LYS A 61 19.63 -18.92 -20.18
N ALA A 62 18.89 -17.99 -20.80
CA ALA A 62 18.97 -17.53 -22.20
C ALA A 62 18.13 -18.27 -23.27
N THR A 63 16.92 -17.74 -23.48
CA THR A 63 16.41 -17.14 -24.75
C THR A 63 17.06 -17.51 -26.09
N GLU A 64 16.22 -17.87 -27.08
CA GLU A 64 16.23 -17.25 -28.43
C GLU A 64 14.84 -17.31 -29.10
N THR A 65 14.62 -16.49 -30.14
CA THR A 65 13.27 -16.06 -30.62
C THR A 65 13.10 -16.23 -32.14
N LYS A 66 11.94 -16.76 -32.61
CA LYS A 66 11.36 -16.57 -33.98
C LYS A 66 9.91 -17.14 -33.99
N ALA A 67 8.79 -16.44 -34.21
CA ALA A 67 8.31 -15.43 -35.19
C ALA A 67 7.47 -16.04 -36.36
N GLU A 68 6.41 -15.30 -36.76
CA GLU A 68 5.33 -15.61 -37.74
C GLU A 68 4.23 -16.61 -37.28
N SER A 69 2.92 -16.45 -37.59
CA SER A 69 2.24 -15.41 -38.41
C SER A 69 0.79 -15.12 -37.94
N LYS A 70 0.17 -14.11 -38.57
CA LYS A 70 -1.09 -13.42 -38.23
C LYS A 70 -2.36 -14.23 -38.51
N ASN A 71 -3.43 -13.96 -37.75
CA ASN A 71 -4.72 -13.52 -38.31
C ASN A 71 -5.64 -12.95 -37.21
N GLU A 72 -6.01 -11.68 -37.36
CA GLU A 72 -7.13 -11.05 -36.65
C GLU A 72 -8.42 -11.23 -37.48
N PRO A 73 -9.59 -11.31 -36.85
CA PRO A 73 -10.81 -10.74 -37.41
C PRO A 73 -11.03 -9.35 -36.79
N GLU A 74 -11.09 -8.35 -37.65
CA GLU A 74 -11.54 -7.00 -37.30
C GLU A 74 -13.02 -7.08 -36.89
N ALA A 75 -13.36 -6.54 -35.72
CA ALA A 75 -14.70 -6.10 -35.38
C ALA A 75 -14.55 -4.66 -34.89
N GLU A 76 -14.80 -3.72 -35.80
CA GLU A 76 -14.98 -2.32 -35.45
C GLU A 76 -16.26 -2.22 -34.63
N ASP A 77 -16.17 -1.80 -33.37
CA ASP A 77 -17.22 -0.97 -32.79
C ASP A 77 -16.65 0.42 -32.53
N ASN A 78 -17.50 1.43 -32.59
CA ASN A 78 -17.05 2.81 -32.54
C ASN A 78 -17.02 3.24 -31.08
N ASP A 79 -15.83 3.54 -30.56
CA ASP A 79 -15.63 4.17 -29.26
C ASP A 79 -16.26 5.57 -29.24
N ASP A 80 -17.58 5.65 -29.06
CA ASP A 80 -18.20 6.77 -28.36
C ASP A 80 -17.86 6.61 -26.86
N ASP A 81 -16.58 6.81 -26.54
CA ASP A 81 -16.09 7.12 -25.19
C ASP A 81 -16.78 8.43 -24.74
N ASP A 82 -18.01 8.32 -24.24
CA ASP A 82 -18.63 9.35 -23.41
C ASP A 82 -17.82 9.42 -22.10
N ASP A 83 -16.70 10.14 -22.15
CA ASP A 83 -15.71 10.39 -21.07
C ASP A 83 -16.38 11.01 -19.82
N ASP A 84 -17.52 11.65 -20.00
CA ASP A 84 -18.38 12.17 -18.93
C ASP A 84 -19.18 11.08 -18.17
N SER A 85 -19.26 9.85 -18.69
CA SER A 85 -20.00 8.73 -18.07
C SER A 85 -19.30 8.15 -16.84
N ILE A 86 -20.08 7.56 -15.94
CA ILE A 86 -19.59 7.02 -14.66
C ILE A 86 -19.04 5.60 -14.84
N ILE A 87 -19.67 4.85 -15.75
CA ILE A 87 -19.46 3.42 -16.00
C ILE A 87 -19.26 3.23 -17.50
N ASP A 88 -18.17 2.58 -17.88
CA ASP A 88 -17.97 1.93 -19.17
C ASP A 88 -18.95 0.76 -19.25
N HIS A 89 -20.04 0.97 -20.00
CA HIS A 89 -21.09 -0.02 -20.20
C HIS A 89 -20.59 -1.25 -20.95
N GLN A 90 -19.62 -1.15 -21.85
CA GLN A 90 -19.08 -2.32 -22.55
C GLN A 90 -18.36 -3.25 -21.56
N THR A 91 -17.53 -2.70 -20.68
CA THR A 91 -16.84 -3.48 -19.64
C THR A 91 -17.82 -3.98 -18.57
N PHE A 92 -18.82 -3.18 -18.17
CA PHE A 92 -19.76 -3.56 -17.14
C PHE A 92 -20.78 -4.60 -17.64
N ASP A 93 -21.28 -4.49 -18.86
CA ASP A 93 -22.20 -5.48 -19.43
C ASP A 93 -21.48 -6.83 -19.63
N GLN A 94 -20.21 -6.84 -20.04
CA GLN A 94 -19.37 -8.06 -20.07
C GLN A 94 -19.20 -8.71 -18.67
N LEU A 95 -19.21 -7.92 -17.60
CA LEU A 95 -19.21 -8.46 -16.24
C LEU A 95 -20.58 -9.07 -15.87
N LEU A 96 -21.68 -8.47 -16.32
CA LEU A 96 -23.04 -9.01 -16.13
C LEU A 96 -23.27 -10.29 -16.95
N GLU A 97 -22.65 -10.43 -18.13
CA GLU A 97 -22.65 -11.67 -18.92
C GLU A 97 -21.94 -12.85 -18.22
N MET A 98 -21.22 -12.60 -17.11
CA MET A 98 -20.62 -13.65 -16.27
C MET A 98 -21.52 -14.13 -15.12
N ASP A 99 -22.66 -13.48 -14.88
CA ASP A 99 -23.67 -13.95 -13.93
C ASP A 99 -24.44 -15.16 -14.50
N ASP A 100 -24.99 -16.00 -13.61
CA ASP A 100 -25.93 -17.07 -14.01
C ASP A 100 -27.31 -16.46 -14.32
N GLU A 101 -28.10 -17.08 -15.21
CA GLU A 101 -29.36 -16.52 -15.75
C GLU A 101 -30.45 -16.15 -14.70
N GLU A 102 -30.30 -16.56 -13.43
CA GLU A 102 -31.32 -16.41 -12.39
C GLU A 102 -31.07 -15.25 -11.39
N ASP A 103 -29.83 -14.77 -11.22
CA ASP A 103 -29.52 -13.57 -10.40
C ASP A 103 -28.15 -12.93 -10.70
N HIS A 104 -27.89 -11.77 -10.09
CA HIS A 104 -26.62 -11.04 -10.19
C HIS A 104 -25.63 -11.33 -9.04
N GLU A 105 -25.58 -12.54 -8.47
CA GLU A 105 -24.75 -12.82 -7.29
C GLU A 105 -23.25 -12.57 -7.53
N PHE A 106 -22.71 -12.98 -8.69
CA PHE A 106 -21.27 -12.88 -8.96
C PHE A 106 -20.82 -11.42 -9.15
N SER A 107 -21.43 -10.69 -10.08
CA SER A 107 -21.11 -9.29 -10.37
C SER A 107 -21.30 -8.38 -9.14
N LYS A 108 -22.41 -8.58 -8.40
CA LYS A 108 -22.68 -7.90 -7.13
C LYS A 108 -21.61 -8.20 -6.08
N SER A 109 -21.20 -9.46 -5.94
CA SER A 109 -20.14 -9.83 -4.98
C SER A 109 -18.82 -9.12 -5.32
N LEU A 110 -18.47 -9.02 -6.61
CA LEU A 110 -17.24 -8.37 -7.06
C LEU A 110 -17.28 -6.86 -6.80
N VAL A 111 -18.41 -6.21 -7.08
CA VAL A 111 -18.63 -4.77 -6.84
C VAL A 111 -18.60 -4.43 -5.34
N PHE A 112 -19.23 -5.23 -4.49
CA PHE A 112 -19.20 -4.99 -3.03
C PHE A 112 -17.79 -5.24 -2.44
N ASN A 113 -17.07 -6.26 -2.91
CA ASN A 113 -15.66 -6.48 -2.55
C ASN A 113 -14.76 -5.31 -3.00
N TYR A 114 -15.04 -4.71 -4.17
CA TYR A 114 -14.35 -3.51 -4.62
C TYR A 114 -14.61 -2.31 -3.70
N PHE A 115 -15.83 -2.12 -3.19
CA PHE A 115 -16.11 -1.01 -2.26
C PHE A 115 -15.24 -1.09 -1.01
N GLU A 116 -15.13 -2.26 -0.38
CA GLU A 116 -14.26 -2.46 0.79
C GLU A 116 -12.77 -2.21 0.44
N GLN A 117 -12.34 -2.69 -0.73
CA GLN A 117 -10.98 -2.47 -1.22
C GLN A 117 -10.68 -0.98 -1.44
N ALA A 118 -11.59 -0.24 -2.07
CA ALA A 118 -11.45 1.18 -2.36
C ALA A 118 -11.39 2.01 -1.08
N GLU A 119 -12.33 1.80 -0.15
CA GLU A 119 -12.35 2.52 1.14
C GLU A 119 -11.07 2.29 1.95
N LYS A 120 -10.60 1.03 2.04
CA LYS A 120 -9.32 0.71 2.67
C LYS A 120 -8.15 1.39 1.97
N THR A 121 -8.13 1.37 0.63
CA THR A 121 -7.05 1.96 -0.17
C THR A 121 -7.00 3.48 -0.02
N PHE A 122 -8.14 4.17 0.01
CA PHE A 122 -8.19 5.61 0.29
C PHE A 122 -7.64 5.95 1.69
N GLY A 123 -7.92 5.12 2.69
CA GLY A 123 -7.28 5.24 4.01
C GLY A 123 -5.76 5.08 3.94
N GLU A 124 -5.25 4.09 3.19
CA GLU A 124 -3.80 3.92 2.98
C GLU A 124 -3.17 5.10 2.19
N MET A 125 -3.92 5.74 1.28
CA MET A 125 -3.49 6.94 0.55
C MET A 125 -3.42 8.18 1.47
N ASP A 126 -4.42 8.38 2.33
CA ASP A 126 -4.42 9.48 3.33
C ASP A 126 -3.26 9.34 4.32
N GLU A 127 -2.97 8.11 4.76
CA GLU A 127 -1.81 7.81 5.60
C GLU A 127 -0.49 8.09 4.87
N ALA A 128 -0.39 7.73 3.59
CA ALA A 128 0.80 7.98 2.76
C ALA A 128 1.01 9.46 2.41
N MET A 129 -0.01 10.31 2.54
CA MET A 129 0.11 11.78 2.37
C MET A 129 0.59 12.52 3.62
N LYS A 130 0.76 11.83 4.76
CA LYS A 130 1.34 12.44 5.98
C LYS A 130 2.78 12.90 5.74
N THR A 131 3.23 13.88 6.51
CA THR A 131 4.54 14.51 6.27
C THR A 131 5.73 13.65 6.75
N PRO A 132 6.74 13.38 5.91
CA PRO A 132 6.84 13.68 4.47
C PRO A 132 6.08 12.63 3.62
N PRO A 133 5.39 13.03 2.53
CA PRO A 133 4.59 12.10 1.72
C PRO A 133 5.39 10.94 1.13
N ASP A 134 4.83 9.73 1.20
CA ASP A 134 5.38 8.53 0.55
C ASP A 134 4.84 8.40 -0.87
N PHE A 135 5.44 9.19 -1.77
CA PHE A 135 5.13 9.16 -3.21
C PHE A 135 5.25 7.76 -3.84
N ALA A 136 6.16 6.91 -3.35
CA ALA A 136 6.35 5.58 -3.89
C ALA A 136 5.18 4.65 -3.52
N ASN A 137 4.71 4.72 -2.27
CA ASN A 137 3.52 4.00 -1.85
C ASN A 137 2.25 4.55 -2.53
N LEU A 138 2.11 5.88 -2.68
CA LEU A 138 1.01 6.51 -3.43
C LEU A 138 0.94 6.01 -4.87
N SER A 139 2.08 5.93 -5.56
CA SER A 139 2.21 5.37 -6.91
C SER A 139 1.74 3.91 -6.97
N ARG A 140 2.14 3.08 -5.98
CA ARG A 140 1.74 1.67 -5.85
C ARG A 140 0.24 1.52 -5.57
N LEU A 141 -0.33 2.36 -4.70
CA LEU A 141 -1.76 2.36 -4.35
C LEU A 141 -2.63 2.77 -5.54
N GLY A 142 -2.21 3.81 -6.29
CA GLY A 142 -2.85 4.20 -7.55
C GLY A 142 -2.85 3.06 -8.57
N HIS A 143 -1.70 2.42 -8.80
CA HIS A 143 -1.63 1.26 -9.71
C HIS A 143 -2.53 0.09 -9.28
N PHE A 144 -2.57 -0.22 -7.98
CA PHE A 144 -3.41 -1.29 -7.43
C PHE A 144 -4.90 -1.02 -7.66
N LEU A 145 -5.37 0.19 -7.28
CA LEU A 145 -6.78 0.56 -7.41
C LEU A 145 -7.19 0.82 -8.87
N LYS A 146 -6.27 1.23 -9.75
CA LYS A 146 -6.51 1.31 -11.20
C LYS A 146 -6.97 -0.03 -11.76
N GLY A 147 -6.27 -1.12 -11.40
CA GLY A 147 -6.55 -2.45 -11.94
C GLY A 147 -7.94 -2.96 -11.59
N SER A 148 -8.38 -2.81 -10.33
CA SER A 148 -9.71 -3.23 -9.89
C SER A 148 -10.82 -2.28 -10.33
N SER A 149 -10.55 -0.97 -10.45
CA SER A 149 -11.51 -0.01 -11.01
C SER A 149 -11.75 -0.25 -12.50
N ALA A 150 -10.70 -0.59 -13.26
CA ALA A 150 -10.82 -0.95 -14.67
C ALA A 150 -11.64 -2.23 -14.89
N ALA A 151 -11.47 -3.24 -14.04
CA ALA A 151 -12.23 -4.51 -14.12
C ALA A 151 -13.75 -4.37 -13.84
N LEU A 152 -14.20 -3.19 -13.38
CA LEU A 152 -15.61 -2.85 -13.15
C LEU A 152 -16.11 -1.70 -14.05
N GLY A 153 -15.30 -1.27 -15.03
CA GLY A 153 -15.66 -0.17 -15.93
C GLY A 153 -15.70 1.22 -15.28
N LEU A 154 -15.04 1.46 -14.14
CA LEU A 154 -15.15 2.74 -13.41
C LEU A 154 -14.22 3.81 -14.02
N ILE A 155 -14.64 4.42 -15.14
CA ILE A 155 -13.82 5.31 -16.00
C ILE A 155 -13.05 6.38 -15.20
N LYS A 156 -13.79 7.26 -14.51
CA LYS A 156 -13.21 8.42 -13.79
C LYS A 156 -12.24 7.97 -12.69
N VAL A 157 -12.61 6.96 -11.90
CA VAL A 157 -11.78 6.43 -10.82
C VAL A 157 -10.51 5.78 -11.37
N ARG A 158 -10.62 4.98 -12.44
CA ARG A 158 -9.49 4.34 -13.16
C ARG A 158 -8.46 5.38 -13.60
N GLU A 159 -8.91 6.50 -14.16
CA GLU A 159 -8.03 7.57 -14.65
C GLU A 159 -7.41 8.40 -13.55
N SER A 160 -8.18 8.72 -12.50
CA SER A 160 -7.61 9.40 -11.35
C SER A 160 -6.60 8.50 -10.61
N CYS A 161 -6.79 7.17 -10.61
CA CYS A 161 -5.75 6.23 -10.19
C CYS A 161 -4.48 6.26 -11.07
N GLU A 162 -4.61 6.49 -12.38
CA GLU A 162 -3.46 6.69 -13.29
C GLU A 162 -2.72 8.01 -13.03
N LYS A 163 -3.46 9.12 -12.91
CA LYS A 163 -2.93 10.43 -12.53
C LYS A 163 -2.16 10.32 -11.20
N LEU A 164 -2.69 9.59 -10.22
CA LEU A 164 -2.01 9.32 -8.95
C LEU A 164 -0.73 8.50 -9.12
N GLN A 165 -0.75 7.47 -9.98
CA GLN A 165 0.45 6.70 -10.33
C GLN A 165 1.53 7.59 -10.96
N HIS A 166 1.15 8.54 -11.81
CA HIS A 166 2.09 9.47 -12.44
C HIS A 166 2.66 10.49 -11.44
N TYR A 167 1.80 11.14 -10.64
CA TYR A 167 2.22 12.10 -9.62
C TYR A 167 3.10 11.45 -8.53
N GLY A 168 2.77 10.22 -8.09
CA GLY A 168 3.61 9.45 -7.15
C GLY A 168 4.98 9.06 -7.73
N ASN A 169 5.11 9.01 -9.05
CA ASN A 169 6.41 8.85 -9.73
C ASN A 169 7.12 10.20 -9.98
N ARG A 170 6.59 11.31 -9.46
CA ARG A 170 7.03 12.71 -9.70
C ARG A 170 7.05 13.04 -11.18
N LYS A 171 5.96 12.72 -11.86
CA LYS A 171 5.68 13.12 -13.24
C LYS A 171 4.38 13.89 -13.33
N ASP A 172 4.19 14.64 -14.42
CA ASP A 172 2.95 15.32 -14.75
C ASP A 172 1.80 14.36 -15.09
N ALA A 173 0.62 14.91 -15.40
CA ALA A 173 -0.58 14.14 -15.71
C ALA A 173 -0.46 13.24 -16.96
N SER A 174 0.52 13.50 -17.84
CA SER A 174 0.83 12.65 -19.00
C SER A 174 1.79 11.49 -18.69
N GLY A 175 2.40 11.49 -17.49
CA GLY A 175 3.40 10.48 -17.14
C GLY A 175 4.73 10.64 -17.90
N ILE A 176 4.97 11.81 -18.49
CA ILE A 176 6.16 12.08 -19.31
C ILE A 176 7.08 13.06 -18.60
N ASN A 177 6.62 14.27 -18.27
CA ASN A 177 7.49 15.34 -17.80
C ASN A 177 7.72 15.23 -16.29
N PRO A 178 8.95 15.38 -15.79
CA PRO A 178 9.21 15.36 -14.35
C PRO A 178 8.67 16.62 -13.66
N ILE A 179 8.17 16.46 -12.44
CA ILE A 179 7.71 17.55 -11.56
C ILE A 179 8.44 17.51 -10.20
N THR A 180 8.38 18.59 -9.45
CA THR A 180 8.96 18.67 -8.09
C THR A 180 8.11 17.90 -7.06
N ASN A 181 8.69 17.67 -5.87
CA ASN A 181 7.96 17.05 -4.76
C ASN A 181 6.77 17.91 -4.30
N ASP A 182 6.93 19.24 -4.29
CA ASP A 182 5.90 20.16 -3.81
C ASP A 182 4.71 20.21 -4.81
N GLU A 183 5.00 20.31 -6.12
CA GLU A 183 3.99 20.17 -7.17
C GLU A 183 3.28 18.81 -7.12
N ALA A 184 4.03 17.71 -6.96
CA ALA A 184 3.45 16.37 -6.86
C ALA A 184 2.54 16.23 -5.64
N LYS A 185 2.93 16.80 -4.49
CA LYS A 185 2.11 16.80 -3.27
C LYS A 185 0.80 17.55 -3.49
N ASP A 186 0.86 18.78 -3.99
CA ASP A 186 -0.32 19.65 -4.13
C ASP A 186 -1.30 19.11 -5.20
N LEU A 187 -0.76 18.49 -6.27
CA LEU A 187 -1.56 17.75 -7.26
C LEU A 187 -2.24 16.52 -6.65
N ILE A 188 -1.54 15.74 -5.82
CA ILE A 188 -2.13 14.56 -5.15
C ILE A 188 -3.18 14.97 -4.11
N GLU A 189 -2.97 16.02 -3.33
CA GLU A 189 -3.97 16.53 -2.38
C GLU A 189 -5.27 16.91 -3.11
N THR A 190 -5.16 17.58 -4.26
CA THR A 190 -6.32 17.93 -5.10
C THR A 190 -6.98 16.68 -5.69
N LEU A 191 -6.17 15.76 -6.22
CA LEU A 191 -6.64 14.54 -6.88
C LEU A 191 -7.35 13.59 -5.93
N LEU A 192 -6.87 13.40 -4.69
CA LEU A 192 -7.51 12.51 -3.72
C LEU A 192 -8.90 13.00 -3.30
N VAL A 193 -9.17 14.30 -3.36
CA VAL A 193 -10.52 14.85 -3.15
C VAL A 193 -11.44 14.50 -4.33
N ALA A 194 -10.94 14.64 -5.57
CA ALA A 194 -11.70 14.25 -6.77
C ALA A 194 -11.98 12.74 -6.80
N MET A 195 -10.95 11.90 -6.59
CA MET A 195 -11.07 10.43 -6.54
C MET A 195 -12.13 9.94 -5.56
N LYS A 196 -12.24 10.56 -4.39
CA LYS A 196 -13.25 10.20 -3.37
C LYS A 196 -14.66 10.62 -3.78
N ALA A 197 -14.81 11.71 -4.54
CA ALA A 197 -16.10 12.12 -5.10
C ALA A 197 -16.51 11.22 -6.28
N GLU A 198 -15.61 10.95 -7.22
CA GLU A 198 -15.78 10.03 -8.35
C GLU A 198 -16.14 8.61 -7.88
N TYR A 199 -15.43 8.10 -6.86
CA TYR A 199 -15.77 6.83 -6.23
C TYR A 199 -17.15 6.85 -5.58
N LYS A 200 -17.54 7.95 -4.92
CA LYS A 200 -18.86 8.04 -4.29
C LYS A 200 -19.98 8.06 -5.35
N GLU A 201 -19.78 8.77 -6.45
CA GLU A 201 -20.69 8.80 -7.60
C GLU A 201 -20.88 7.39 -8.19
N ALA A 202 -19.78 6.68 -8.47
CA ALA A 202 -19.83 5.29 -8.94
C ALA A 202 -20.48 4.33 -7.93
N LYS A 203 -20.17 4.49 -6.63
CA LYS A 203 -20.77 3.67 -5.56
C LYS A 203 -22.27 3.88 -5.46
N ASP A 204 -22.74 5.14 -5.47
CA ASP A 204 -24.17 5.46 -5.41
C ASP A 204 -24.93 4.86 -6.61
N PHE A 205 -24.37 4.96 -7.82
CA PHE A 205 -24.93 4.37 -9.04
C PHE A 205 -25.07 2.85 -8.93
N LEU A 206 -23.97 2.15 -8.60
CA LEU A 206 -23.94 0.69 -8.50
C LEU A 206 -24.80 0.17 -7.34
N GLN A 207 -24.88 0.90 -6.23
CA GLN A 207 -25.79 0.56 -5.14
C GLN A 207 -27.27 0.74 -5.53
N GLY A 208 -27.58 1.68 -6.42
CA GLY A 208 -28.90 1.77 -7.06
C GLY A 208 -29.19 0.55 -7.93
N PHE A 209 -28.30 0.25 -8.88
CA PHE A 209 -28.42 -0.88 -9.81
C PHE A 209 -28.69 -2.22 -9.10
N TYR A 210 -27.92 -2.55 -8.05
CA TYR A 210 -28.09 -3.82 -7.31
C TYR A 210 -29.15 -3.77 -6.17
N ALA A 211 -29.95 -2.71 -6.08
CA ALA A 211 -31.07 -2.60 -5.14
C ALA A 211 -32.45 -2.76 -5.81
N GLU A 212 -32.50 -2.78 -7.13
CA GLU A 212 -33.68 -3.14 -7.94
C GLU A 212 -33.85 -4.67 -8.08
#